data_AF-A0A453D608-F1
#
_entry.id   AF-A0A453D608-F1
#
_cell.length_a   1.000
_cell.length_b   1.000
_cell.length_c   1.000
_cell.angle_alpha   90.00
_cell.angle_beta   90.00
_cell.angle_gamma   90.00
#
_symmetry.space_group_name_H-M   'P 1'
#
loop_
_entity.id
_entity.type
_entity.pdbx_description
1 polymer ?
#
loop_
_entity_poly.entity_id
_entity_poly.type
_entity_poly.pdbx_seq_one_letter_code
_entity_poly.pdbx_strand_id
1 'polypeptide(L)'
;EASASFDRDVFPILLAAVTPTTGPNQRASSSAAAAARLLRRLLSRSPPAPALSPLPGSLVALLPLLLSSSSHSVAALSCEVMGAAALQSMEAAEALASDGGVAGGLARALGGGSQRVAEAACNAVMDLSASPVGRERLSGSPVLPRLL
;
A
#
# COMPACT_ATOMS: atom_id res chain seq x y z
N GLU A 1 11.50 -7.56 -25.97
CA GLU A 1 10.14 -8.00 -25.64
C GLU A 1 10.15 -8.62 -24.24
N ALA A 2 9.71 -7.86 -23.23
CA ALA A 2 9.55 -8.40 -21.89
C ALA A 2 8.16 -9.05 -21.81
N SER A 3 8.12 -10.38 -21.79
CA SER A 3 6.89 -11.11 -21.51
C SER A 3 6.34 -10.62 -20.17
N ALA A 4 5.14 -10.04 -20.19
CA ALA A 4 4.40 -9.70 -18.98
C ALA A 4 4.04 -11.03 -18.28
N SER A 5 4.96 -11.52 -17.46
CA SER A 5 4.75 -12.64 -16.56
C SER A 5 3.54 -12.31 -15.70
N PHE A 6 2.49 -13.11 -15.83
CA PHE A 6 1.27 -12.97 -15.03
C PHE A 6 1.64 -13.17 -13.56
N ASP A 7 1.76 -12.08 -12.81
CA ASP A 7 2.12 -12.15 -11.40
C ASP A 7 0.95 -12.77 -10.62
N ARG A 8 1.12 -14.04 -10.26
CA ARG A 8 0.14 -14.85 -9.54
C ARG A 8 -0.16 -14.33 -8.14
N ASP A 9 0.72 -13.49 -7.58
CA ASP A 9 0.54 -12.89 -6.26
C ASP A 9 -0.21 -11.55 -6.35
N VAL A 10 -0.03 -10.79 -7.45
CA VAL A 10 -0.67 -9.47 -7.66
C VAL A 10 -2.03 -9.57 -8.33
N PHE A 11 -2.22 -10.50 -9.29
CA PHE A 11 -3.50 -10.66 -9.99
C PHE A 11 -4.71 -10.92 -9.06
N PRO A 12 -4.61 -11.76 -8.03
CA PRO A 12 -5.74 -11.96 -7.12
C PRO A 12 -6.00 -10.73 -6.24
N ILE A 13 -4.98 -9.90 -5.97
CA ILE A 13 -5.14 -8.61 -5.29
C ILE A 13 -5.86 -7.61 -6.21
N LEU A 14 -5.45 -7.54 -7.49
CA LEU A 14 -6.12 -6.76 -8.54
C LEU A 14 -7.60 -7.13 -8.64
N LEU A 15 -7.90 -8.43 -8.73
CA LEU A 15 -9.28 -8.91 -8.81
C LEU A 15 -10.08 -8.52 -7.56
N ALA A 16 -9.50 -8.70 -6.37
CA ALA A 16 -10.17 -8.38 -5.11
C ALA A 16 -10.39 -6.86 -4.92
N ALA A 17 -9.48 -6.02 -5.41
CA ALA A 17 -9.56 -4.57 -5.32
C ALA A 17 -10.66 -3.98 -6.23
N VAL A 18 -10.90 -4.61 -7.38
CA VAL A 18 -11.84 -4.11 -8.41
C VAL A 18 -13.24 -4.71 -8.27
N THR A 19 -13.42 -5.81 -7.52
CA THR A 19 -14.76 -6.40 -7.32
C THR A 19 -15.72 -5.42 -6.63
N PRO A 20 -16.78 -4.95 -7.30
CA PRO A 20 -17.75 -4.04 -6.68
C PRO A 20 -18.50 -4.75 -5.55
N THR A 21 -18.78 -4.00 -4.48
CA THR A 21 -19.55 -4.46 -3.32
C THR A 21 -21.06 -4.43 -3.61
N THR A 22 -21.50 -5.12 -4.66
CA THR A 22 -22.94 -5.25 -4.98
C THR A 22 -23.55 -6.46 -4.26
N GLY A 23 -23.98 -6.28 -3.01
CA GLY A 23 -24.86 -7.22 -2.27
C GLY A 23 -24.36 -7.68 -0.89
N PRO A 24 -25.27 -8.08 0.04
CA PRO A 24 -25.14 -7.78 1.47
C PRO A 24 -24.10 -8.66 2.18
N ASN A 25 -23.10 -7.99 2.75
CA ASN A 25 -22.18 -8.41 3.82
C ASN A 25 -21.26 -9.63 3.64
N GLN A 26 -21.60 -10.68 2.88
CA GLN A 26 -20.81 -11.93 2.92
C GLN A 26 -19.69 -12.00 1.87
N ARG A 27 -19.95 -11.59 0.62
CA ARG A 27 -18.94 -11.67 -0.46
C ARG A 27 -17.87 -10.58 -0.37
N ALA A 28 -18.25 -9.36 0.01
CA ALA A 28 -17.28 -8.28 0.26
C ALA A 28 -16.28 -8.64 1.37
N SER A 29 -16.76 -9.32 2.43
CA SER A 29 -15.91 -9.85 3.51
C SER A 29 -14.92 -10.91 3.00
N SER A 30 -15.35 -11.81 2.12
CA SER A 30 -14.47 -12.84 1.53
C SER A 30 -13.37 -12.28 0.63
N SER A 31 -13.68 -11.26 -0.19
CA SER A 31 -12.72 -10.59 -1.08
C SER A 31 -11.69 -9.78 -0.28
N ALA A 32 -12.14 -8.96 0.67
CA ALA A 32 -11.26 -8.21 1.56
C ALA A 32 -10.39 -9.13 2.43
N ALA A 33 -10.93 -10.26 2.91
CA ALA A 33 -10.15 -11.26 3.64
C ALA A 33 -9.13 -11.97 2.75
N ALA A 34 -9.43 -12.20 1.47
CA ALA A 34 -8.46 -12.72 0.51
C ALA A 34 -7.35 -11.70 0.24
N ALA A 35 -7.69 -10.44 -0.05
CA ALA A 35 -6.72 -9.36 -0.23
C ALA A 35 -5.83 -9.19 1.00
N ALA A 36 -6.41 -9.14 2.21
CA ALA A 36 -5.65 -9.07 3.45
C ALA A 36 -4.72 -10.27 3.66
N ARG A 37 -5.16 -11.49 3.34
CA ARG A 37 -4.28 -12.67 3.41
C ARG A 37 -3.11 -12.58 2.43
N LEU A 38 -3.34 -12.08 1.23
CA LEU A 38 -2.29 -11.92 0.21
C LEU A 38 -1.30 -10.82 0.60
N LEU A 39 -1.77 -9.67 1.07
CA LEU A 39 -0.91 -8.60 1.59
C LEU A 39 -0.07 -9.09 2.78
N ARG A 40 -0.66 -9.85 3.71
CA ARG A 40 0.11 -10.48 4.80
C ARG A 40 1.17 -11.45 4.29
N ARG A 41 0.88 -12.22 3.23
CA ARG A 41 1.88 -13.11 2.63
C ARG A 41 3.03 -12.32 2.01
N LEU A 42 2.76 -11.17 1.38
CA LEU A 42 3.81 -10.29 0.87
C LEU A 42 4.71 -9.78 2.00
N LEU A 43 4.12 -9.37 3.13
CA LEU A 43 4.88 -8.95 4.32
C LEU A 43 5.65 -10.09 5.00
N SER A 44 5.06 -11.30 5.03
CA SER A 44 5.64 -12.47 5.69
C SER A 44 6.72 -13.17 4.85
N ARG A 45 6.83 -12.83 3.56
CA ARG A 45 7.96 -13.27 2.73
C ARG A 45 9.21 -12.52 3.22
N SER A 46 9.85 -13.08 4.23
CA SER A 46 11.22 -12.71 4.62
C SER A 46 12.12 -12.90 3.39
N PRO A 47 12.91 -11.89 2.99
CA PRO A 47 13.81 -12.03 1.87
C PRO A 47 14.95 -12.99 2.22
N PRO A 48 15.27 -14.00 1.38
CA PRO A 48 16.67 -14.33 1.21
C PRO A 48 17.32 -13.16 0.45
N ALA A 49 18.24 -12.45 1.08
CA ALA A 49 19.07 -11.47 0.38
C ALA A 49 19.91 -12.18 -0.72
N PRO A 50 20.31 -11.51 -1.83
CA PRO A 50 20.05 -10.14 -2.26
C PRO A 50 19.38 -10.13 -3.65
N ALA A 51 18.06 -10.27 -3.72
CA ALA A 51 17.32 -10.09 -4.98
C ALA A 51 15.85 -9.77 -4.68
N LEU A 52 15.60 -8.70 -3.93
CA LEU A 52 14.23 -8.21 -3.79
C LEU A 52 13.92 -7.37 -5.01
N SER A 53 13.20 -7.97 -5.94
CA SER A 53 12.54 -7.26 -7.02
C SER A 53 11.78 -6.05 -6.44
N PRO A 54 11.90 -4.86 -7.04
CA PRO A 54 11.10 -3.71 -6.63
C PRO A 54 9.62 -4.09 -6.59
N LEU A 55 8.85 -3.43 -5.72
CA LEU A 55 7.40 -3.60 -5.65
C LEU A 55 6.84 -3.60 -7.07
N PRO A 56 6.08 -4.63 -7.51
CA PRO A 56 5.59 -4.69 -8.89
C PRO A 56 4.84 -3.40 -9.21
N GLY A 57 5.13 -2.78 -10.36
CA GLY A 57 4.50 -1.50 -10.73
C GLY A 57 2.97 -1.56 -10.76
N SER A 58 2.41 -2.75 -11.03
CA SER A 58 0.97 -3.01 -10.91
C SER A 58 0.44 -2.90 -9.48
N LEU A 59 1.22 -3.28 -8.47
CA LEU A 59 0.85 -3.10 -7.06
C LEU A 59 0.96 -1.63 -6.65
N VAL A 60 2.00 -0.92 -7.11
CA VAL A 60 2.14 0.53 -6.91
C VAL A 60 0.91 1.27 -7.43
N ALA A 61 0.48 0.96 -8.66
CA ALA A 61 -0.70 1.57 -9.27
C ALA A 61 -2.02 1.29 -8.51
N LEU A 62 -2.07 0.22 -7.71
CA LEU A 62 -3.23 -0.14 -6.90
C LEU A 62 -3.23 0.44 -5.50
N LEU A 63 -2.08 0.82 -4.96
CA LEU A 63 -1.97 1.33 -3.59
C LEU A 63 -2.97 2.47 -3.31
N PRO A 64 -3.18 3.47 -4.18
CA PRO A 64 -4.18 4.52 -3.93
C PRO A 64 -5.59 3.96 -3.64
N LEU A 65 -5.99 2.92 -4.38
CA LEU A 65 -7.28 2.25 -4.23
C LEU A 65 -7.33 1.41 -2.95
N LEU A 66 -6.27 0.65 -2.67
CA LEU A 66 -6.18 -0.23 -1.50
C LEU A 66 -6.11 0.56 -0.18
N LEU A 67 -5.39 1.69 -0.17
CA LEU A 67 -5.34 2.63 0.95
C LEU A 67 -6.71 3.26 1.23
N SER A 68 -7.54 3.42 0.19
CA SER A 68 -8.91 3.93 0.30
C SER A 68 -9.95 2.84 0.56
N SER A 69 -9.53 1.59 0.85
CA SER A 69 -10.46 0.49 1.10
C SER A 69 -11.31 0.72 2.35
N SER A 70 -12.60 0.36 2.30
CA SER A 70 -13.47 0.33 3.47
C SER A 70 -13.08 -0.74 4.50
N SER A 71 -12.25 -1.70 4.10
CA SER A 71 -11.69 -2.69 5.03
C SER A 71 -10.44 -2.13 5.71
N HIS A 72 -10.56 -1.84 7.01
CA HIS A 72 -9.43 -1.39 7.83
C HIS A 72 -8.22 -2.34 7.77
N SER A 73 -8.45 -3.66 7.64
CA SER A 73 -7.34 -4.61 7.50
C SER A 73 -6.62 -4.46 6.17
N VAL A 74 -7.34 -4.22 5.07
CA VAL A 74 -6.72 -4.03 3.75
C VAL A 74 -5.97 -2.71 3.71
N ALA A 75 -6.57 -1.62 4.19
CA ALA A 75 -5.93 -0.32 4.25
C ALA A 75 -4.64 -0.35 5.10
N ALA A 76 -4.70 -0.90 6.32
CA ALA A 76 -3.54 -1.00 7.20
C ALA A 76 -2.42 -1.86 6.59
N LEU A 77 -2.74 -3.04 6.06
CA LEU A 77 -1.75 -3.91 5.42
C LEU A 77 -1.15 -3.29 4.16
N SER A 78 -1.90 -2.44 3.45
CA SER A 78 -1.39 -1.71 2.30
C SER A 78 -0.39 -0.64 2.71
N CYS A 79 -0.65 0.07 3.82
CA CYS A 79 0.34 0.96 4.44
C CYS A 79 1.61 0.17 4.85
N GLU A 80 1.46 -0.97 5.52
CA GLU A 80 2.58 -1.82 5.93
C GLU A 80 3.42 -2.30 4.73
N VAL A 81 2.78 -2.77 3.64
CA VAL A 81 3.47 -3.22 2.42
C VAL A 81 4.23 -2.07 1.77
N MET A 82 3.63 -0.89 1.72
CA MET A 82 4.23 0.32 1.16
C MET A 82 5.44 0.78 1.97
N GLY A 83 5.33 0.84 3.30
CA GLY A 83 6.45 1.20 4.18
C GLY A 83 7.61 0.21 4.06
N ALA A 84 7.30 -1.09 4.09
CA ALA A 84 8.28 -2.13 3.88
C ALA A 84 9.00 -2.01 2.51
N ALA A 85 8.27 -1.68 1.45
CA ALA A 85 8.85 -1.47 0.12
C ALA A 85 9.75 -0.22 0.06
N ALA A 86 9.36 0.86 0.73
CA ALA A 86 10.17 2.08 0.83
C ALA A 86 11.51 1.82 1.55
N LEU A 87 11.51 1.02 2.62
CA LEU A 87 12.75 0.64 3.30
C LEU A 87 13.65 -0.28 2.46
N GLN A 88 13.08 -1.08 1.58
CA GLN A 88 13.81 -2.07 0.78
C GLN A 88 14.44 -1.47 -0.49
N SER A 89 13.86 -0.39 -1.04
CA SER A 89 14.35 0.23 -2.27
C SER A 89 14.12 1.74 -2.27
N MET A 90 15.20 2.49 -2.48
CA MET A 90 15.13 3.94 -2.63
C MET A 90 14.32 4.36 -3.86
N GLU A 91 14.41 3.60 -4.96
CA GLU A 91 13.60 3.81 -6.18
C GLU A 91 12.11 3.60 -5.87
N ALA A 92 11.77 2.55 -5.11
CA ALA A 92 10.40 2.32 -4.70
C ALA A 92 9.89 3.44 -3.78
N ALA A 93 10.71 3.88 -2.81
CA ALA A 93 10.37 4.99 -1.93
C ALA A 93 10.08 6.28 -2.73
N GLU A 94 10.89 6.59 -3.74
CA GLU A 94 10.69 7.74 -4.62
C GLU A 94 9.42 7.61 -5.48
N ALA A 95 9.20 6.45 -6.09
CA ALA A 95 8.01 6.20 -6.90
C ALA A 95 6.73 6.35 -6.05
N LEU A 96 6.72 5.79 -4.85
CA LEU A 96 5.60 5.87 -3.91
C LEU A 96 5.36 7.29 -3.39
N ALA A 97 6.42 8.00 -3.02
CA ALA A 97 6.31 9.37 -2.51
C ALA A 97 5.90 10.37 -3.61
N SER A 98 6.23 10.08 -4.87
CA SER A 98 5.88 10.92 -6.02
C SER A 98 4.45 10.69 -6.53
N ASP A 99 3.79 9.60 -6.12
CA ASP A 99 2.41 9.29 -6.51
C ASP A 99 1.41 10.08 -5.66
N GLY A 100 0.72 11.04 -6.29
CA GLY A 100 -0.28 11.87 -5.62
C GLY A 100 -1.51 11.09 -5.10
N GLY A 101 -1.85 9.96 -5.73
CA GLY A 101 -2.90 9.06 -5.26
C GLY A 101 -2.49 8.34 -3.97
N VAL A 102 -1.23 7.93 -3.87
CA VAL A 102 -0.66 7.35 -2.65
C VAL A 102 -0.66 8.38 -1.51
N ALA A 103 -0.17 9.59 -1.78
CA ALA A 103 -0.19 10.68 -0.80
C ALA A 103 -1.64 11.01 -0.34
N GLY A 104 -2.59 11.07 -1.27
CA GLY A 104 -4.01 11.27 -0.94
C GLY A 104 -4.61 10.12 -0.13
N GLY A 105 -4.25 8.88 -0.45
CA GLY A 105 -4.65 7.68 0.29
C GLY A 105 -4.10 7.67 1.72
N LEU A 106 -2.83 8.02 1.91
CA LEU A 106 -2.20 8.18 3.22
C LEU A 106 -2.87 9.27 4.06
N ALA A 107 -3.12 10.43 3.48
CA ALA A 107 -3.79 11.53 4.19
C ALA A 107 -5.20 11.12 4.68
N ARG A 108 -5.93 10.33 3.88
CA ARG A 108 -7.22 9.74 4.27
C ARG A 108 -7.07 8.68 5.36
N ALA A 109 -6.07 7.81 5.26
CA ALA A 109 -5.78 6.77 6.24
C ALA A 109 -5.45 7.37 7.63
N LEU A 110 -4.66 8.45 7.65
CA LEU A 110 -4.33 9.20 8.87
C LEU A 110 -5.54 9.94 9.46
N GLY A 111 -6.40 10.52 8.61
CA GLY A 111 -7.62 11.20 9.05
C GLY A 111 -8.81 10.27 9.33
N GLY A 112 -8.64 8.96 9.20
CA GLY A 112 -9.69 7.96 9.38
C GLY A 112 -9.98 7.64 10.85
N GLY A 113 -11.11 6.99 11.11
CA GLY A 113 -11.54 6.62 12.47
C GLY A 113 -10.89 5.37 13.07
N SER A 114 -9.93 4.74 12.38
CA SER A 114 -9.32 3.47 12.80
C SER A 114 -7.89 3.66 13.27
N GLN A 115 -7.64 3.45 14.57
CA GLN A 115 -6.31 3.58 15.18
C GLN A 115 -5.26 2.72 14.47
N ARG A 116 -5.58 1.46 14.15
CA ARG A 116 -4.65 0.56 13.45
C ARG A 116 -4.24 1.10 12.08
N VAL A 117 -5.18 1.70 11.35
CA VAL A 117 -4.90 2.25 10.02
C VAL A 117 -4.04 3.50 10.14
N ALA A 118 -4.33 4.36 11.12
CA ALA A 118 -3.55 5.56 11.40
C ALA A 118 -2.11 5.22 11.82
N GLU A 119 -1.91 4.23 12.71
CA GLU A 119 -0.59 3.75 13.12
C GLU A 119 0.21 3.19 11.93
N ALA A 120 -0.41 2.32 11.13
CA ALA A 120 0.24 1.76 9.94
C ALA A 120 0.59 2.84 8.91
N ALA A 121 -0.30 3.83 8.72
CA ALA A 121 -0.04 4.97 7.84
C ALA A 121 1.10 5.86 8.37
N CYS A 122 1.15 6.12 9.67
CA CYS A 122 2.22 6.89 10.30
C CYS A 122 3.57 6.18 10.11
N ASN A 123 3.62 4.87 10.35
CA ASN A 123 4.83 4.06 10.11
C ASN A 123 5.27 4.12 8.64
N ALA A 124 4.33 3.99 7.71
CA ALA A 124 4.65 4.09 6.29
C ALA A 124 5.18 5.48 5.90
N VAL A 125 4.69 6.56 6.52
CA VAL A 125 5.25 7.91 6.34
C VAL A 125 6.66 8.00 6.89
N MET A 126 6.93 7.45 8.07
CA MET A 126 8.28 7.39 8.64
C MET A 126 9.25 6.64 7.70
N ASP A 127 8.83 5.50 7.18
CA ASP A 127 9.61 4.70 6.24
C ASP A 127 9.92 5.46 4.94
N LEU A 128 8.91 6.13 4.36
CA LEU A 128 9.10 6.98 3.17
C LEU A 128 10.04 8.16 3.45
N SER A 129 9.96 8.74 4.66
CA SER A 129 10.79 9.87 5.08
C SER A 129 12.27 9.51 5.34
N ALA A 130 12.60 8.21 5.36
CA ALA A 130 13.99 7.77 5.39
C ALA A 130 14.77 8.25 4.14
N SER A 131 14.10 8.38 3.00
CA SER A 131 14.67 8.91 1.75
C SER A 131 14.62 10.45 1.70
N PRO A 132 15.66 11.15 1.19
CA PRO A 132 15.62 12.60 0.98
C PRO A 132 14.50 13.03 0.03
N VAL A 133 14.30 12.28 -1.07
CA VAL A 133 13.21 12.55 -2.01
C VAL A 133 11.86 12.33 -1.35
N GLY A 134 11.75 11.29 -0.51
CA GLY A 134 10.54 11.04 0.28
C GLY A 134 10.18 12.22 1.17
N ARG A 135 11.15 12.80 1.91
CA ARG A 135 10.93 13.99 2.74
C ARG A 135 10.47 15.19 1.93
N GLU A 136 11.14 15.48 0.82
CA GLU A 136 10.78 16.60 -0.05
C GLU A 136 9.35 16.45 -0.56
N ARG A 137 8.99 15.28 -1.09
CA ARG A 137 7.66 15.02 -1.63
C ARG A 137 6.58 15.04 -0.55
N LEU A 138 6.84 14.46 0.63
CA LEU A 138 5.92 14.50 1.77
C LEU A 138 5.69 15.93 2.27
N SER A 139 6.70 16.79 2.24
CA SER A 139 6.60 18.18 2.69
C SER A 139 5.59 19.01 1.91
N GLY A 140 5.45 18.75 0.60
CA GLY A 140 4.46 19.39 -0.27
C GLY A 140 3.13 18.63 -0.38
N SER A 141 2.96 17.55 0.38
CA SER A 141 1.82 16.63 0.23
C SER A 141 0.70 16.91 1.24
N PRO A 142 -0.54 16.43 0.98
CA PRO A 142 -1.64 16.53 1.94
C PRO A 142 -1.45 15.64 3.20
N VAL A 143 -0.38 14.85 3.28
CA VAL A 143 -0.10 13.94 4.41
C VAL A 143 0.35 14.71 5.65
N LEU A 144 1.21 15.72 5.47
CA LEU A 144 1.86 16.43 6.58
C LEU A 144 0.84 17.14 7.51
N PRO A 145 -0.16 17.87 6.99
CA PRO A 145 -1.21 18.47 7.83
C PRO A 145 -2.10 17.47 8.57
N ARG A 146 -2.00 16.17 8.29
CA ARG A 146 -2.75 15.10 8.99
C ARG A 146 -1.96 14.44 10.11
N LEU A 147 -0.66 14.72 10.20
CA LEU A 147 0.22 14.24 11.28
C LEU A 147 0.34 15.24 12.44
N LEU A 148 -0.01 16.50 12.19
CA LEU A 148 0.01 17.62 13.14
C LEU A 148 -1.40 17.89 13.66
#